data_AF-F4SAZ7-F1
#
_entry.id   AF-F4SAZ7-F1
#
_cell.length_a   1.000
_cell.length_b   1.000
_cell.length_c   1.000
_cell.angle_alpha   90.00
_cell.angle_beta   90.00
_cell.angle_gamma   90.00
#
_symmetry.space_group_name_H-M   'P 1'
#
loop_
_entity.id
_entity.type
_entity.pdbx_description
1 polymer ?
#
loop_
_entity_poly.entity_id
_entity_poly.type
_entity_poly.pdbx_seq_one_letter_code
_entity_poly.pdbx_strand_id
1 'polypeptide(L)'
;IINVWRPVHAVQDNPLGLCKWNSLLPEDTLQAKITPTTAENSMQAWRYREGQDWFYLSKQQPSEVYAFMQHDSRGENGHGVNVPHASFTLTEDREKTFTRISFECRVIAIVD
;
A
#
# COMPACT_ATOMS: atom_id res chain seq x y z
N ILE A 1 -12.66 4.90 2.44
CA ILE A 1 -12.14 3.96 1.42
C ILE A 1 -11.18 2.99 2.09
N ILE A 2 -11.38 1.69 1.87
CA ILE A 2 -10.51 0.62 2.36
C ILE A 2 -9.99 -0.15 1.15
N ASN A 3 -8.68 -0.38 1.11
CA ASN A 3 -8.06 -1.29 0.18
C ASN A 3 -7.94 -2.67 0.83
N VAL A 4 -8.32 -3.70 0.07
CA VAL A 4 -8.23 -5.10 0.47
C VAL A 4 -7.31 -5.81 -0.51
N TRP A 5 -6.15 -6.25 -0.04
CA TRP A 5 -5.13 -6.88 -0.87
C TRP A 5 -5.02 -8.37 -0.54
N ARG A 6 -5.10 -9.20 -1.59
CA ARG A 6 -5.03 -10.65 -1.46
C ARG A 6 -4.11 -11.25 -2.53
N PRO A 7 -3.17 -12.15 -2.14
CA PRO A 7 -2.39 -12.89 -3.12
C PRO A 7 -3.19 -14.08 -3.66
N VAL A 8 -2.95 -14.44 -4.93
CA VAL A 8 -3.60 -15.60 -5.57
C VAL A 8 -2.94 -16.92 -5.14
N HIS A 9 -1.63 -16.89 -4.91
CA HIS A 9 -0.82 -18.01 -4.43
C HIS A 9 0.01 -17.58 -3.22
N ALA A 10 0.62 -18.54 -2.51
CA ALA A 10 1.55 -18.22 -1.44
C ALA A 10 2.71 -17.35 -1.98
N VAL A 11 2.95 -16.21 -1.34
CA VAL A 11 3.97 -15.25 -1.77
C VAL A 11 5.37 -15.85 -1.54
N GLN A 12 6.17 -15.98 -2.60
CA GLN A 12 7.56 -16.47 -2.50
C GLN A 12 8.59 -15.37 -2.79
N ASP A 13 8.18 -14.32 -3.49
CA ASP A 13 8.99 -13.17 -3.90
C ASP A 13 8.12 -11.90 -3.89
N ASN A 14 8.77 -10.73 -3.94
CA ASN A 14 8.10 -9.42 -3.99
C ASN A 14 6.98 -9.22 -2.97
N PRO A 15 7.20 -9.42 -1.66
CA PRO A 15 6.17 -9.16 -0.66
C PRO A 15 5.61 -7.74 -0.77
N LEU A 16 4.35 -7.57 -0.33
CA LEU A 16 3.77 -6.24 -0.17
C LEU A 16 4.25 -5.65 1.15
N GLY A 17 5.04 -4.58 1.08
CA GLY A 17 5.38 -3.76 2.23
C GLY A 17 4.28 -2.74 2.50
N LEU A 18 3.95 -2.56 3.78
CA LEU A 18 2.99 -1.60 4.30
C LEU A 18 3.69 -0.69 5.30
N CYS A 19 3.53 0.61 5.16
CA CYS A 19 4.00 1.58 6.14
C CYS A 19 2.92 1.85 7.18
N LYS A 20 3.29 1.83 8.46
CA LYS A 20 2.39 2.16 9.56
C LYS A 20 1.99 3.62 9.47
N TRP A 21 0.70 3.88 9.29
CA TRP A 21 0.19 5.22 9.00
C TRP A 21 0.57 6.29 10.02
N ASN A 22 0.64 5.95 11.31
CA ASN A 22 0.98 6.91 12.38
C ASN A 22 2.49 7.07 12.59
N SER A 23 3.31 6.43 11.77
CA SER A 23 4.75 6.71 11.68
C SER A 23 5.06 7.76 10.61
N LEU A 24 4.08 8.22 9.84
CA LEU A 24 4.27 9.19 8.76
C LEU A 24 4.25 10.62 9.29
N LEU A 25 5.04 11.49 8.65
CA LEU A 25 4.97 12.93 8.83
C LEU A 25 4.39 13.60 7.59
N PRO A 26 3.76 14.79 7.70
CA PRO A 26 3.24 15.52 6.55
C PRO A 26 4.27 15.72 5.42
N GLU A 27 5.53 15.97 5.77
CA GLU A 27 6.66 16.14 4.85
C GLU A 27 7.09 14.85 4.11
N ASP A 28 6.63 13.68 4.56
CA ASP A 28 6.86 12.41 3.85
C ASP A 28 6.00 12.32 2.58
N THR A 29 4.95 13.14 2.46
CA THR A 29 4.13 13.23 1.25
C THR A 29 4.83 14.06 0.18
N LEU A 30 4.97 13.51 -1.02
CA LEU A 30 5.37 14.32 -2.17
C LEU A 30 4.13 14.95 -2.77
N GLN A 31 4.02 16.28 -2.68
CA GLN A 31 2.95 17.04 -3.33
C GLN A 31 3.14 17.03 -4.85
N ALA A 32 2.77 15.92 -5.48
CA ALA A 32 2.60 15.85 -6.91
C ALA A 32 1.13 16.14 -7.22
N LYS A 33 0.87 17.14 -8.07
CA LYS A 33 -0.46 17.33 -8.68
C LYS A 33 -0.68 16.22 -9.70
N ILE A 34 -0.98 15.03 -9.22
CA ILE A 34 -1.36 13.92 -10.08
C ILE A 34 -2.85 14.06 -10.33
N THR A 35 -3.21 14.44 -11.56
CA THR A 35 -4.58 14.30 -12.05
C THR A 35 -4.68 12.90 -12.62
N PRO A 36 -5.36 11.96 -11.94
CA PRO A 36 -5.46 10.61 -12.45
C PRO A 36 -6.33 10.63 -13.71
N THR A 37 -5.78 10.20 -14.83
CA THR A 37 -6.53 9.99 -16.08
C THR A 37 -6.85 8.52 -16.32
N THR A 38 -6.22 7.61 -15.57
CA THR A 38 -6.42 6.15 -15.60
C THR A 38 -6.31 5.59 -14.17
N ALA A 39 -6.67 4.32 -13.96
CA ALA A 39 -6.45 3.68 -12.65
C ALA A 39 -4.95 3.58 -12.31
N GLU A 40 -4.13 3.38 -13.35
CA GLU A 40 -2.67 3.15 -13.27
C GLU A 40 -1.87 4.38 -12.84
N ASN A 41 -2.42 5.59 -13.00
CA ASN A 41 -1.79 6.83 -12.56
C ASN A 41 -2.41 7.43 -11.29
N SER A 42 -3.15 6.65 -10.52
CA SER A 42 -3.73 7.07 -9.23
C SER A 42 -2.79 6.87 -8.03
N MET A 43 -1.47 6.84 -8.25
CA MET A 43 -0.49 6.62 -7.18
C MET A 43 -0.15 7.92 -6.45
N GLN A 44 -0.10 7.87 -5.12
CA GLN A 44 0.50 8.93 -4.32
C GLN A 44 1.96 8.58 -4.06
N ALA A 45 2.86 9.51 -4.39
CA ALA A 45 4.29 9.32 -4.14
C ALA A 45 4.64 9.71 -2.69
N TRP A 46 5.48 8.88 -2.07
CA TRP A 46 5.95 9.06 -0.70
C TRP A 46 7.47 9.07 -0.67
N ARG A 47 8.05 9.96 0.13
CA ARG A 47 9.48 10.01 0.39
C ARG A 47 9.81 9.08 1.56
N TYR A 48 10.86 8.28 1.40
CA TYR A 48 11.39 7.48 2.51
C TYR A 48 12.01 8.37 3.59
N ARG A 49 11.77 7.99 4.85
CA ARG A 49 12.39 8.57 6.04
C ARG A 49 12.64 7.46 7.06
N GLU A 50 13.77 7.51 7.76
CA GLU A 50 14.20 6.45 8.69
C GLU A 50 13.21 6.13 9.81
N GLY A 51 12.47 7.12 10.31
CA GLY A 51 11.45 6.88 11.35
C GLY A 51 10.09 6.43 10.83
N GLN A 52 10.02 5.87 9.61
CA GLN A 52 8.85 5.18 9.10
C GLN A 52 8.90 3.71 9.49
N ASP A 53 7.79 3.19 10.01
CA ASP A 53 7.70 1.79 10.41
C ASP A 53 7.11 0.96 9.27
N TRP A 54 7.95 0.18 8.59
CA TRP A 54 7.54 -0.69 7.49
C TRP A 54 7.44 -2.15 7.93
N PHE A 55 6.38 -2.83 7.50
CA PHE A 55 6.15 -4.24 7.79
C PHE A 55 5.63 -4.98 6.56
N TYR A 56 5.85 -6.29 6.56
CA TYR A 56 5.29 -7.22 5.59
C TYR A 56 5.12 -8.59 6.25
N LEU A 57 4.24 -9.40 5.69
CA LEU A 57 4.03 -10.78 6.08
C LEU A 57 4.86 -11.69 5.18
N SER A 58 5.86 -12.35 5.78
CA SER A 58 6.67 -13.34 5.07
C SER A 58 5.81 -14.53 4.68
N LYS A 59 5.96 -14.99 3.42
CA LYS A 59 5.22 -16.13 2.87
C LYS A 59 3.71 -16.04 3.04
N GLN A 60 3.15 -14.84 2.86
CA GLN A 60 1.72 -14.58 2.94
C GLN A 60 0.91 -15.57 2.11
N GLN A 61 -0.06 -16.21 2.75
CA GLN A 61 -0.95 -17.19 2.15
C GLN A 61 -2.18 -16.53 1.51
N PRO A 62 -2.85 -17.18 0.54
CA PRO A 62 -4.08 -16.65 -0.06
C PRO A 62 -5.25 -16.44 0.92
N SER A 63 -5.20 -17.06 2.11
CA SER A 63 -6.16 -16.85 3.20
C SER A 63 -5.81 -15.66 4.11
N GLU A 64 -4.61 -15.10 3.98
CA GLU A 64 -4.12 -13.98 4.78
C GLU A 64 -4.26 -12.71 3.95
N VAL A 65 -5.25 -11.89 4.30
CA VAL A 65 -5.63 -10.70 3.53
C VAL A 65 -5.22 -9.45 4.30
N TYR A 66 -4.63 -8.47 3.62
CA TYR A 66 -4.49 -7.14 4.19
C TYR A 66 -5.75 -6.33 3.93
N ALA A 67 -6.27 -5.71 4.97
CA ALA A 67 -7.29 -4.68 4.85
C ALA A 67 -6.76 -3.42 5.53
N PHE A 68 -6.67 -2.32 4.79
CA PHE A 68 -6.12 -1.07 5.30
C PHE A 68 -6.87 0.14 4.74
N MET A 69 -6.98 1.17 5.56
CA MET A 69 -7.67 2.40 5.21
C MET A 69 -6.79 3.26 4.29
N GLN A 70 -7.38 3.77 3.21
CA GLN A 70 -6.69 4.65 2.26
C GLN A 70 -7.22 6.09 2.28
N HIS A 71 -8.44 6.27 2.78
CA HIS A 71 -9.07 7.58 2.92
C HIS A 71 -10.22 7.50 3.93
N ASP A 72 -10.33 8.51 4.79
CA ASP A 72 -11.52 8.78 5.61
C ASP A 72 -11.79 10.28 5.57
N SER A 73 -12.95 10.67 5.05
CA SER A 73 -13.37 12.07 4.93
C SER A 73 -13.56 12.76 6.30
N ARG A 74 -13.65 11.99 7.39
CA ARG A 74 -13.75 12.51 8.76
C ARG A 74 -12.39 12.71 9.43
N GLY A 75 -11.31 12.28 8.79
CA GLY A 75 -9.97 12.45 9.35
C GLY A 75 -9.40 13.85 9.12
N GLU A 76 -8.22 14.11 9.70
CA GLU A 76 -7.57 15.41 9.59
C GLU A 76 -7.39 15.85 8.12
N ASN A 77 -7.60 17.13 7.87
CA ASN A 77 -7.58 17.76 6.54
C ASN A 77 -8.54 17.13 5.51
N GLY A 78 -9.58 16.39 5.96
CA GLY A 78 -10.59 15.78 5.10
C GLY A 78 -10.09 14.60 4.27
N HIS A 79 -8.86 14.13 4.51
CA HIS A 79 -8.26 12.98 3.81
C HIS A 79 -8.10 11.76 4.72
N GLY A 80 -7.92 11.98 6.02
CA GLY A 80 -7.75 10.93 7.01
C GLY A 80 -6.49 10.10 6.83
N VAL A 81 -6.61 8.78 6.97
CA VAL A 81 -5.48 7.85 7.00
C VAL A 81 -5.10 7.42 5.59
N ASN A 82 -3.81 7.50 5.26
CA ASN A 82 -3.22 6.88 4.08
C ASN A 82 -2.17 5.85 4.52
N VAL A 83 -2.13 4.71 3.83
CA VAL A 83 -1.18 3.63 4.09
C VAL A 83 -0.31 3.47 2.84
N PRO A 84 0.90 4.05 2.84
CA PRO A 84 1.87 3.81 1.79
C PRO A 84 2.18 2.32 1.71
N HIS A 85 2.17 1.79 0.49
CA HIS A 85 2.46 0.40 0.24
C HIS A 85 3.10 0.23 -1.13
N ALA A 86 4.03 -0.70 -1.21
CA ALA A 86 4.71 -1.04 -2.45
C ALA A 86 5.25 -2.48 -2.35
N SER A 87 5.38 -3.13 -3.50
CA SER A 87 6.19 -4.35 -3.57
C SER A 87 7.68 -3.99 -3.52
N PHE A 88 8.47 -4.82 -2.86
CA PHE A 88 9.92 -4.67 -2.83
C PHE A 88 10.61 -6.02 -3.05
N THR A 89 11.82 -5.97 -3.60
CA THR A 89 12.61 -7.17 -3.90
C THR A 89 13.48 -7.51 -2.69
N LEU A 90 13.37 -8.76 -2.21
CA LEU A 90 14.28 -9.29 -1.19
C LEU A 90 15.68 -9.49 -1.78
N THR A 91 16.72 -9.36 -0.96
CA THR A 91 18.10 -9.45 -1.42
C THR A 91 18.41 -10.81 -2.06
N GLU A 92 17.84 -11.88 -1.51
CA GLU A 92 17.93 -13.26 -1.99
C GLU A 92 17.16 -13.55 -3.29
N ASP A 93 16.28 -12.63 -3.71
CA ASP A 93 15.40 -12.79 -4.88
C ASP A 93 15.82 -11.92 -6.08
N ARG A 94 16.91 -11.15 -5.97
CA ARG A 94 17.34 -10.18 -6.99
C ARG A 94 17.53 -10.77 -8.39
N GLU A 95 17.97 -12.03 -8.48
CA GLU A 95 18.22 -12.73 -9.74
C GLU A 95 17.08 -13.68 -10.14
N LYS A 96 15.99 -13.72 -9.38
CA LYS A 96 14.86 -14.62 -9.65
C LYS A 96 13.84 -13.96 -10.56
N THR A 97 13.18 -14.78 -11.38
CA THR A 97 11.95 -14.35 -12.05
C THR A 97 10.86 -14.16 -11.02
N PHE A 98 10.22 -13.00 -11.04
CA PHE A 98 9.13 -12.67 -10.12
C PHE A 98 7.86 -13.45 -10.46
N THR A 99 7.26 -14.07 -9.45
CA THR A 99 6.11 -14.98 -9.63
C THR A 99 4.86 -14.52 -8.89
N ARG A 100 4.95 -13.52 -8.02
CA ARG A 100 3.81 -13.07 -7.22
C ARG A 100 2.68 -12.51 -8.09
N ILE A 101 1.50 -13.11 -7.95
CA ILE A 101 0.24 -12.61 -8.50
C ILE A 101 -0.71 -12.27 -7.35
N SER A 102 -1.33 -11.09 -7.42
CA SER A 102 -2.23 -10.56 -6.40
C SER A 102 -3.27 -9.64 -7.02
N PHE A 103 -4.33 -9.35 -6.27
CA PHE A 103 -5.29 -8.33 -6.62
C PHE A 103 -5.56 -7.40 -5.43
N GLU A 104 -5.93 -6.16 -5.75
CA GLU A 104 -6.47 -5.20 -4.81
C GLU A 104 -7.95 -4.97 -5.13
N CYS A 105 -8.80 -5.02 -4.12
CA CYS A 105 -10.17 -4.56 -4.16
C CYS A 105 -10.29 -3.26 -3.37
N ARG A 106 -10.87 -2.23 -3.98
CA ARG A 106 -11.14 -0.95 -3.31
C ARG A 106 -12.61 -0.91 -2.89
N VAL A 107 -12.84 -0.84 -1.59
CA VAL A 107 -14.17 -0.72 -0.98
C VAL A 107 -14.42 0.74 -0.62
N ILE A 108 -15.49 1.30 -1.18
CA ILE A 108 -15.88 2.70 -0.98
C ILE A 108 -17.24 2.73 -0.28
N ALA A 109 -17.31 3.46 0.82
CA ALA A 109 -18.56 3.85 1.44
C ALA A 109 -18.80 5.32 1.13
N ILE A 110 -19.95 5.63 0.55
CA ILE A 110 -20.45 6.99 0.34
C ILE A 110 -21.55 7.18 1.38
N VAL A 111 -21.40 8.21 2.19
CA VAL A 111 -22.32 8.54 3.28
C VAL A 111 -22.82 9.96 3.07
N ASP A 112 -24.12 10.17 3.34
CA ASP A 112 -24.80 11.47 3.26
C ASP A 112 -24.46 12.38 4.45
#